data_AF-D3SNL5-F1
#
_entry.id   AF-D3SNL5-F1
#
_cell.length_a   1.000
_cell.length_b   1.000
_cell.length_c   1.000
_cell.angle_alpha   90.00
_cell.angle_beta   90.00
_cell.angle_gamma   90.00
#
_symmetry.space_group_name_H-M   'P 1'
#
loop_
_entity.id
_entity.type
_entity.pdbx_description
1 polymer ?
#
loop_
_entity_poly.entity_id
_entity_poly.type
_entity_poly.pdbx_seq_one_letter_code
_entity_poly.pdbx_strand_id
1 'polypeptide(L)' 'MVKTLWLVRKLGDFASDLVDEEDVVVLLQDAVLRFPSRKGWYACKEDAEARGLSLPPDKLKSYAEIADLIVQAKKVVVW' A
#
# COMPACT_ATOMS: atom_id res chain seq x y z
N MET A 1 -13.40 2.87 -9.18
CA MET A 1 -12.38 2.89 -10.25
C MET A 1 -11.17 3.61 -9.67
N VAL A 2 -10.06 2.92 -9.42
CA VAL A 2 -8.86 3.50 -8.81
C VAL A 2 -8.08 4.25 -9.90
N LYS A 3 -7.70 5.51 -9.66
CA LYS A 3 -6.90 6.27 -10.64
C LYS A 3 -5.48 5.74 -10.69
N THR A 4 -4.71 5.95 -9.63
CA THR A 4 -3.36 5.40 -9.50
C THR A 4 -3.27 4.53 -8.26
N LEU A 5 -2.70 3.34 -8.44
CA LEU A 5 -2.30 2.46 -7.35
C LEU A 5 -0.77 2.51 -7.23
N TRP A 6 -0.29 2.86 -6.05
CA TRP A 6 1.12 2.87 -5.70
C TRP A 6 1.46 1.61 -4.90
N LEU A 7 2.37 0.80 -5.41
CA LEU A 7 2.91 -0.37 -4.74
C LEU A 7 4.32 -0.02 -4.23
N VAL A 8 4.43 0.28 -2.95
CA VAL A 8 5.68 0.72 -2.33
C VAL A 8 6.30 -0.47 -1.60
N ARG A 9 7.52 -0.85 -1.97
CA ARG A 9 8.17 -2.08 -1.45
C ARG A 9 9.28 -1.80 -0.44
N LYS A 10 9.87 -0.60 -0.49
CA LYS A 10 11.04 -0.25 0.31
C LYS A 10 10.69 0.77 1.40
N LEU A 11 11.40 0.67 2.52
CA LEU A 11 11.39 1.65 3.61
C LEU A 11 12.06 2.99 3.22
N GLY A 12 12.78 3.05 2.09
CA GLY A 12 13.60 4.18 1.63
C GLY A 12 12.82 5.39 1.09
N ASP A 13 13.42 6.14 0.17
CA ASP A 13 13.05 7.45 -0.39
C ASP A 13 11.68 7.60 -1.10
N PHE A 14 10.65 6.87 -0.67
CA PHE A 14 9.29 7.01 -1.21
C PHE A 14 8.82 8.47 -1.12
N ALA A 15 8.74 9.11 -2.28
CA ALA A 15 8.34 10.49 -2.46
C ALA A 15 6.81 10.61 -2.28
N SER A 16 6.35 10.57 -1.03
CA SER A 16 4.92 10.61 -0.67
C SER A 16 4.18 11.87 -1.12
N ASP A 17 4.92 12.89 -1.56
CA ASP A 17 4.39 14.16 -2.03
C ASP A 17 3.93 14.10 -3.49
N LEU A 18 4.28 13.02 -4.20
CA LEU A 18 3.78 12.72 -5.55
C LEU A 18 2.44 11.96 -5.53
N VAL A 19 1.94 11.60 -4.35
CA VAL A 19 0.70 10.84 -4.17
C VAL A 19 -0.46 11.80 -4.05
N ASP A 20 -1.40 11.73 -5.00
CA ASP A 20 -2.62 12.53 -4.98
C ASP A 20 -3.61 12.03 -3.90
N GLU A 21 -4.52 12.89 -3.43
CA GLU A 21 -5.50 12.52 -2.37
C GLU A 21 -6.45 11.38 -2.77
N GLU A 22 -6.69 11.21 -4.07
CA GLU A 22 -7.55 10.15 -4.63
C GLU A 22 -6.78 8.86 -4.96
N ASP A 23 -5.46 8.87 -4.84
CA ASP A 23 -4.62 7.71 -5.12
C ASP A 23 -4.67 6.70 -3.96
N VAL A 24 -4.44 5.44 -4.31
CA VAL A 24 -4.33 4.35 -3.34
C VAL A 24 -2.86 3.98 -3.19
N VAL A 25 -2.41 3.80 -1.96
CA VAL A 25 -1.04 3.33 -1.65
C VAL A 25 -1.12 2.02 -0.90
N VAL A 26 -0.36 1.03 -1.35
CA VAL A 26 -0.16 -0.24 -0.66
C VAL A 26 1.31 -0.40 -0.33
N LEU A 27 1.61 -0.47 0.96
CA LEU A 27 2.92 -0.78 1.49
C LEU A 27 3.09 -2.31 1.47
N LEU A 28 4.15 -2.78 0.82
CA LEU A 28 4.54 -4.17 0.65
C LEU A 28 5.96 -4.38 1.17
N GLN A 29 6.34 -5.62 1.42
CA GLN A 29 7.67 -5.99 1.86
C GLN A 29 8.13 -5.09 3.02
N ASP A 30 9.32 -4.50 2.96
CA ASP A 30 9.86 -3.67 4.04
C ASP A 30 9.14 -2.33 4.20
N ALA A 31 8.36 -1.89 3.21
CA ALA A 31 7.62 -0.64 3.31
C ALA A 31 6.52 -0.68 4.38
N VAL A 32 6.03 -1.86 4.79
CA VAL A 32 5.00 -1.96 5.84
C VAL A 32 5.47 -1.36 7.19
N LEU A 33 6.79 -1.25 7.39
CA LEU A 33 7.40 -0.58 8.53
C LEU A 33 7.14 0.94 8.56
N ARG A 34 6.66 1.55 7.47
CA ARG A 34 6.33 2.99 7.39
C ARG A 34 4.99 3.36 8.04
N PHE A 35 4.14 2.37 8.33
CA PHE A 35 2.77 2.54 8.81
C PHE A 35 1.85 3.36 7.86
N PRO A 36 0.66 2.84 7.49
CA PRO A 36 -0.26 3.56 6.59
C PRO A 36 -1.03 4.69 7.32
N SER A 37 -0.38 5.84 7.48
CA SER A 37 -0.89 6.98 8.27
C SER A 37 -1.97 7.82 7.59
N ARG A 38 -2.09 7.76 6.25
CA ARG A 38 -3.03 8.57 5.46
C ARG A 38 -4.29 7.77 5.06
N LYS A 39 -5.35 8.47 4.65
CA LYS A 39 -6.53 7.85 4.02
C LYS A 39 -6.11 7.29 2.66
N GLY A 40 -6.66 6.15 2.26
CA GLY A 40 -6.30 5.47 1.00
C GLY A 40 -4.95 4.74 1.06
N TRP A 41 -4.27 4.74 2.22
CA TRP A 41 -3.05 3.99 2.43
C TRP A 41 -3.34 2.71 3.20
N TYR A 42 -2.74 1.63 2.74
CA TYR A 42 -2.88 0.29 3.28
C TYR A 42 -1.51 -0.37 3.39
N ALA A 43 -1.40 -1.37 4.26
CA ALA A 43 -0.27 -2.29 4.30
C ALA A 43 -0.73 -3.68 3.88
N CYS A 44 0.16 -4.43 3.22
CA CYS A 44 -0.05 -5.84 2.98
C CYS A 44 -0.10 -6.58 4.31
N LYS A 45 -1.19 -7.32 4.51
CA LYS A 45 -1.45 -8.08 5.73
C LYS A 45 -0.34 -9.10 5.98
N GLU A 46 -0.05 -9.92 4.98
CA GLU A 46 0.91 -11.01 5.06
C GLU A 46 2.33 -10.49 5.32
N ASP A 47 2.72 -9.37 4.70
CA ASP A 47 4.04 -8.76 4.92
C ASP A 47 4.17 -8.08 6.29
N ALA A 48 3.08 -7.50 6.80
CA ALA A 48 3.02 -6.93 8.14
C ALA A 48 3.12 -8.02 9.21
N GLU A 49 2.37 -9.10 9.06
CA GLU A 49 2.42 -10.29 9.92
C GLU A 49 3.82 -10.92 9.92
N ALA A 50 4.43 -11.09 8.74
CA ALA A 50 5.79 -11.61 8.61
C ALA A 50 6.87 -10.74 9.29
N ARG A 51 6.59 -9.45 9.52
CA ARG A 51 7.46 -8.51 10.24
C ARG A 51 7.06 -8.30 11.70
N GLY A 52 6.08 -9.06 12.20
CA GLY A 52 5.61 -8.96 13.58
C GLY A 52 4.84 -7.67 13.88
N LEU A 53 4.28 -7.01 12.87
CA LEU A 53 3.46 -5.81 13.04
C LEU A 53 2.01 -6.19 13.31
N SER A 54 1.38 -5.50 14.28
CA SER A 54 -0.06 -5.54 14.49
C SER A 54 -0.66 -4.20 14.06
N LEU A 55 -1.40 -4.21 12.94
CA LEU A 55 -2.03 -3.02 12.37
C LEU A 55 -3.56 -3.16 12.42
N PRO A 56 -4.30 -2.04 12.47
CA PRO A 56 -5.76 -2.06 12.41
C PRO A 56 -6.27 -2.78 11.14
N PRO A 57 -7.32 -3.62 11.22
CA PRO A 57 -7.82 -4.38 10.06
C PRO A 57 -8.25 -3.50 8.87
N ASP A 58 -8.75 -2.28 9.11
CA ASP A 58 -9.14 -1.32 8.07
C ASP A 58 -7.95 -0.73 7.31
N LYS A 59 -6.74 -0.89 7.84
CA LYS A 59 -5.47 -0.49 7.23
C LYS A 59 -4.76 -1.64 6.52
N LEU A 60 -5.34 -2.83 6.52
CA LEU A 60 -4.74 -4.02 5.94
C LEU A 60 -5.43 -4.42 4.63
N LYS A 61 -4.63 -4.93 3.70
CA LYS A 61 -5.09 -5.61 2.49
C LYS A 61 -4.33 -6.91 2.30
N SER A 62 -5.04 -7.99 2.02
CA SER A 62 -4.43 -9.26 1.61
C SER A 62 -3.84 -9.17 0.20
N TYR A 63 -2.94 -10.08 -0.15
CA TYR A 63 -2.42 -10.17 -1.52
C TYR A 63 -3.54 -10.35 -2.57
N ALA A 64 -4.60 -11.07 -2.23
CA ALA A 64 -5.76 -11.24 -3.11
C ALA A 64 -6.47 -9.89 -3.36
N GLU A 65 -6.75 -9.12 -2.32
CA GLU A 65 -7.35 -7.79 -2.47
C GLU A 65 -6.44 -6.81 -3.22
N ILE A 66 -5.12 -6.91 -3.02
CA ILE A 66 -4.15 -6.08 -3.75
C ILE A 66 -4.14 -6.44 -5.24
N ALA A 67 -4.25 -7.73 -5.59
CA ALA A 67 -4.40 -8.16 -6.97
C ALA A 67 -5.67 -7.59 -7.61
N ASP A 68 -6.79 -7.59 -6.89
CA ASP A 68 -8.04 -6.97 -7.35
C ASP A 68 -7.87 -5.45 -7.56
N LEU A 69 -7.16 -4.76 -6.68
CA LEU A 69 -6.85 -3.34 -6.82
C LEU A 69 -6.00 -3.07 -8.07
N ILE A 70 -5.03 -3.93 -8.39
CA ILE A 70 -4.20 -3.82 -9.61
C ILE A 70 -5.08 -3.90 -10.86
N VAL A 71 -6.03 -4.84 -10.91
CA VAL A 71 -6.95 -5.00 -12.06
C VAL A 71 -7.89 -3.80 -12.20
N GLN A 72 -8.28 -3.18 -11.09
CA GLN A 72 -9.20 -2.02 -11.08
C GLN A 72 -8.51 -0.66 -11.28
N ALA A 73 -7.17 -0.62 -11.22
CA ALA A 73 -6.40 0.60 -11.35
C ALA A 73 -6.20 1.00 -12.81
N LYS A 74 -6.37 2.29 -13.12
CA LYS A 74 -6.01 2.81 -14.46
C LYS A 74 -4.51 2.83 -14.68
N LYS A 75 -3.74 3.04 -13.61
CA LYS A 75 -2.29 3.10 -13.61
C LYS A 75 -1.74 2.46 -12.33
N VAL A 76 -0.67 1.69 -12.45
CA VAL A 76 0.08 1.16 -11.32
C VAL A 76 1.48 1.76 -11.34
N VAL A 77 1.93 2.28 -10.20
CA VAL A 77 3.29 2.77 -9.99
C VAL A 77 3.95 1.88 -8.96
N VAL A 78 5.14 1.36 -9.28
CA VAL A 78 5.93 0.53 -8.36
C VAL A 78 7.13 1.34 -7.88
N TRP A 79 7.29 1.44 -6.57
CA TRP A 79 8.41 2.10 -5.90
C TRP A 79 9.20 1.09 -5.08
#